data_AF-A0A9W9C2S5-F1
#
_entry.id   AF-A0A9W9C2S5-F1
#
_cell.length_a   1.000
_cell.length_b   1.000
_cell.length_c   1.000
_cell.angle_alpha   90.00
_cell.angle_beta   90.00
_cell.angle_gamma   90.00
#
_symmetry.space_group_name_H-M   'P 1'
#
loop_
_entity.id
_entity.type
_entity.pdbx_description
1 polymer ?
#
loop_
_entity_poly.entity_id
_entity_poly.type
_entity_poly.pdbx_seq_one_letter_code
_entity_poly.pdbx_strand_id
1 'polypeptide(L)'
;MHMASVLRKRDSMEASVETPLSTKPSSPRPDTLQSRKKASLTSLPPSIRNIIYKYALDTELVNTGLSNVSYTHSLDNDTGILKFKASRPPFPLETGLFYVSKLISAEALRFFYSSNLFVRLSLFTSDARHAKTMLVDSGLLFAAPPASTVEASTQHALDIKLVEKGSEKKRATVMFPAQYLPRLINFLRSAGEVTKSWGSTRALHLAILNSYSFPTSRLQGDLLEPFRVLKGFSSVTMSSTHVLPHYTSGLSNSLTAKTFSVQHWIDTITELADLSDAARITTPNGAADYPLSIEYAQSVIVALTYGFLTSAEAIHGPSHAEETFKAIQRLRWRTELGLGIALSLQHKALDTHKDWLMDAGIPTQQRQRAAQDLLLAEQSIDKALSLATDSPSPAQNPWFRSLPVELIPPNKATWFSDAERAQTWYALGIVHCSLGEYLFAAGAFERALGMWGSDEGVEKVSVAFEKARAGIESDREGMFKGHVKPGSGLRRAARVARMNVDE
;
A
#
# COMPACT_ATOMS: atom_id res chain seq x y z
N MET A 1 -14.89 -26.61 93.81
CA MET A 1 -14.13 -27.87 94.01
C MET A 1 -13.46 -28.18 92.66
N HIS A 2 -12.14 -28.11 92.50
CA HIS A 2 -11.09 -29.00 93.05
C HIS A 2 -11.16 -30.42 92.45
N MET A 3 -10.06 -31.06 92.03
CA MET A 3 -8.63 -30.78 92.29
C MET A 3 -7.75 -30.64 91.01
N ALA A 4 -6.51 -30.18 91.20
CA ALA A 4 -5.36 -30.40 90.30
C ALA A 4 -4.68 -31.76 90.65
N SER A 5 -3.58 -32.26 90.08
CA SER A 5 -2.50 -31.74 89.22
C SER A 5 -1.99 -32.90 88.31
N VAL A 6 -0.82 -33.01 87.65
CA VAL A 6 0.53 -32.41 87.69
C VAL A 6 1.09 -32.30 86.24
N LEU A 7 2.04 -31.39 85.99
CA LEU A 7 2.85 -31.33 84.76
C LEU A 7 4.29 -31.81 84.98
N ARG A 8 4.90 -32.46 83.98
CA ARG A 8 6.36 -32.45 83.75
C ARG A 8 6.70 -32.38 82.25
N LYS A 9 7.96 -32.11 81.92
CA LYS A 9 8.34 -31.20 80.83
C LYS A 9 9.68 -31.60 80.18
N ARG A 10 9.73 -31.66 78.83
CA ARG A 10 10.90 -31.34 77.95
C ARG A 10 12.20 -32.19 78.05
N ASP A 11 13.14 -32.20 77.09
CA ASP A 11 13.31 -31.52 75.78
C ASP A 11 14.24 -32.37 74.85
N SER A 12 14.17 -32.18 73.51
CA SER A 12 15.25 -32.32 72.48
C SER A 12 16.05 -33.65 72.28
N MET A 13 16.72 -33.95 71.14
CA MET A 13 17.09 -33.18 69.92
C MET A 13 17.29 -34.09 68.66
N GLU A 14 17.52 -33.45 67.49
CA GLU A 14 18.11 -33.96 66.22
C GLU A 14 17.29 -34.83 65.21
N ALA A 15 17.75 -34.86 63.94
CA ALA A 15 16.87 -34.89 62.74
C ALA A 15 17.50 -35.45 61.42
N SER A 16 16.67 -35.71 60.40
CA SER A 16 17.02 -35.89 58.95
C SER A 16 15.75 -35.92 58.06
N VAL A 17 15.89 -35.92 56.71
CA VAL A 17 14.84 -35.61 55.68
C VAL A 17 15.13 -36.31 54.30
N GLU A 18 14.35 -36.28 53.19
CA GLU A 18 13.31 -35.32 52.74
C GLU A 18 12.11 -35.87 51.86
N THR A 19 12.24 -35.93 50.52
CA THR A 19 11.16 -35.95 49.47
C THR A 19 11.42 -37.00 48.34
N PRO A 20 10.59 -37.18 47.25
CA PRO A 20 9.37 -36.48 46.78
C PRO A 20 8.15 -37.38 46.36
N LEU A 21 7.12 -36.76 45.75
CA LEU A 21 5.79 -37.34 45.39
C LEU A 21 5.28 -36.86 44.00
N SER A 22 4.26 -37.52 43.41
CA SER A 22 3.60 -37.12 42.13
C SER A 22 2.14 -37.63 42.01
N THR A 23 1.30 -37.06 41.11
CA THR A 23 -0.19 -37.18 41.15
C THR A 23 -0.91 -37.13 39.77
N LYS A 24 -2.03 -37.88 39.61
CA LYS A 24 -3.11 -37.69 38.58
C LYS A 24 -4.44 -38.36 39.00
N PRO A 25 -5.61 -37.80 38.58
CA PRO A 25 -6.74 -38.63 38.09
C PRO A 25 -7.42 -38.05 36.81
N SER A 26 -8.57 -38.61 36.39
CA SER A 26 -9.18 -38.48 35.04
C SER A 26 -10.56 -37.80 34.96
N SER A 27 -11.06 -37.59 33.72
CA SER A 27 -12.16 -36.68 33.34
C SER A 27 -13.59 -37.29 33.29
N PRO A 28 -14.64 -36.45 33.33
CA PRO A 28 -15.97 -36.74 32.77
C PRO A 28 -16.16 -36.19 31.33
N ARG A 29 -17.18 -36.68 30.60
CA ARG A 29 -17.70 -36.10 29.34
C ARG A 29 -19.01 -35.34 29.58
N PRO A 30 -19.34 -34.39 28.69
CA PRO A 30 -20.67 -34.45 28.04
C PRO A 30 -20.61 -34.22 26.52
N ASP A 31 -21.46 -34.92 25.78
CA ASP A 31 -21.69 -34.69 24.34
C ASP A 31 -22.88 -33.74 24.13
N THR A 32 -22.68 -32.60 23.45
CA THR A 32 -23.74 -31.87 22.72
C THR A 32 -23.15 -31.16 21.52
N LEU A 33 -23.81 -31.28 20.36
CA LEU A 33 -23.39 -30.67 19.10
C LEU A 33 -23.70 -29.18 19.06
N GLN A 34 -22.74 -28.33 19.49
CA GLN A 34 -22.78 -26.90 19.18
C GLN A 34 -21.95 -26.61 17.92
N SER A 35 -22.56 -25.87 16.98
CA SER A 35 -21.88 -25.38 15.78
C SER A 35 -20.65 -24.56 16.17
N ARG A 36 -19.48 -24.91 15.59
CA ARG A 36 -18.23 -24.16 15.77
C ARG A 36 -18.33 -22.80 15.08
N LYS A 37 -18.95 -21.83 15.76
CA LYS A 37 -18.81 -20.40 15.43
C LYS A 37 -17.32 -20.09 15.34
N LYS A 38 -16.85 -19.57 14.20
CA LYS A 38 -15.46 -19.12 14.04
C LYS A 38 -15.20 -18.03 15.10
N ALA A 39 -14.22 -18.25 15.96
CA ALA A 39 -13.91 -17.33 17.04
C ALA A 39 -13.42 -15.99 16.47
N SER A 40 -14.20 -14.93 16.69
CA SER A 40 -13.80 -13.55 16.39
C SER A 40 -12.92 -12.99 17.52
N LEU A 41 -12.11 -11.97 17.24
CA LEU A 41 -11.30 -11.29 18.27
C LEU A 41 -12.15 -10.73 19.42
N THR A 42 -13.40 -10.37 19.13
CA THR A 42 -14.40 -9.89 20.10
C THR A 42 -14.90 -10.97 21.06
N SER A 43 -14.78 -12.26 20.71
CA SER A 43 -15.20 -13.39 21.56
C SER A 43 -14.18 -13.81 22.61
N LEU A 44 -12.97 -13.22 22.60
CA LEU A 44 -11.91 -13.53 23.56
C LEU A 44 -12.10 -12.76 24.88
N PRO A 45 -11.76 -13.36 26.05
CA PRO A 45 -11.80 -12.68 27.34
C PRO A 45 -11.02 -11.36 27.35
N PRO A 46 -11.47 -10.29 28.04
CA PRO A 46 -10.80 -8.99 28.03
C PRO A 46 -9.32 -9.04 28.43
N SER A 47 -8.91 -9.94 29.33
CA SER A 47 -7.50 -10.17 29.67
C SER A 47 -6.69 -10.63 28.47
N ILE A 48 -7.11 -11.69 27.78
CA ILE A 48 -6.46 -12.24 26.59
C ILE A 48 -6.50 -11.23 25.44
N ARG A 49 -7.65 -10.57 25.23
CA ARG A 49 -7.83 -9.57 24.17
C ARG A 49 -6.94 -8.34 24.40
N ASN A 50 -6.80 -7.87 25.64
CA ASN A 50 -5.92 -6.75 25.98
C ASN A 50 -4.44 -7.16 25.94
N ILE A 51 -4.10 -8.42 26.21
CA ILE A 51 -2.75 -8.98 25.97
C ILE A 51 -2.44 -9.03 24.46
N ILE A 52 -3.41 -9.43 23.62
CA ILE A 52 -3.27 -9.40 22.16
C ILE A 52 -3.11 -7.96 21.65
N TYR A 53 -3.93 -7.00 22.13
CA TYR A 53 -3.75 -5.60 21.77
C TYR A 53 -2.45 -5.01 22.30
N LYS A 54 -1.97 -5.43 23.48
CA LYS A 54 -0.62 -5.08 23.96
C LYS A 54 0.44 -5.53 22.96
N TYR A 55 0.48 -6.82 22.61
CA TYR A 55 1.46 -7.34 21.63
C TYR A 55 1.24 -6.87 20.18
N ALA A 56 0.09 -6.27 19.86
CA ALA A 56 -0.19 -5.67 18.53
C ALA A 56 0.04 -4.15 18.47
N LEU A 57 0.27 -3.49 19.62
CA LEU A 57 0.54 -2.05 19.72
C LEU A 57 1.96 -1.76 20.26
N ASP A 58 2.53 -2.65 21.09
CA ASP A 58 3.95 -2.68 21.44
C ASP A 58 4.77 -3.21 20.24
N THR A 59 5.09 -2.34 19.28
CA THR A 59 5.96 -2.66 18.13
C THR A 59 7.44 -2.80 18.53
N GLU A 60 7.76 -3.63 19.53
CA GLU A 60 9.11 -3.79 20.07
C GLU A 60 9.54 -5.26 20.30
N LEU A 61 9.49 -6.10 19.26
CA LEU A 61 10.34 -7.30 19.22
C LEU A 61 11.84 -6.96 19.37
N VAL A 62 12.21 -5.71 19.05
CA VAL A 62 13.55 -5.11 19.21
C VAL A 62 14.05 -5.13 20.66
N ASN A 63 13.15 -5.00 21.64
CA ASN A 63 13.50 -4.68 23.03
C ASN A 63 12.92 -5.68 24.06
N THR A 64 12.36 -6.82 23.62
CA THR A 64 11.84 -7.83 24.57
C THR A 64 12.94 -8.32 25.51
N GLY A 65 12.84 -7.94 26.79
CA GLY A 65 13.82 -8.24 27.84
C GLY A 65 14.76 -7.09 28.21
N LEU A 66 14.71 -5.95 27.51
CA LEU A 66 15.50 -4.76 27.82
C LEU A 66 14.63 -3.63 28.40
N SER A 67 15.23 -2.76 29.21
CA SER A 67 14.54 -1.56 29.70
C SER A 67 14.26 -0.57 28.56
N ASN A 68 13.11 0.10 28.62
CA ASN A 68 12.68 1.12 27.65
C ASN A 68 13.78 2.17 27.44
N VAL A 69 13.99 2.60 26.19
CA VAL A 69 14.96 3.65 25.88
C VAL A 69 14.47 4.99 26.42
N SER A 70 14.99 5.40 27.58
CA SER A 70 14.78 6.75 28.10
C SER A 70 15.67 7.75 27.36
N TYR A 71 15.17 8.99 27.20
CA TYR A 71 15.88 10.06 26.49
C TYR A 71 16.19 11.23 27.41
N THR A 72 17.47 11.54 27.53
CA THR A 72 17.94 12.82 28.08
C THR A 72 18.00 13.86 26.96
N HIS A 73 17.85 15.13 27.33
CA HIS A 73 17.80 16.24 26.36
C HIS A 73 18.58 17.42 26.92
N SER A 74 19.26 18.14 26.05
CA SER A 74 19.86 19.44 26.35
C SER A 74 19.43 20.45 25.28
N LEU A 75 19.30 21.71 25.68
CA LEU A 75 19.25 22.80 24.72
C LEU A 75 20.70 23.15 24.35
N ASP A 76 20.96 23.31 23.07
CA ASP A 76 22.16 23.97 22.58
C ASP A 76 22.03 25.48 22.85
N ASN A 77 22.95 26.07 23.62
CA ASN A 77 22.84 27.46 24.06
C ASN A 77 23.05 28.46 22.91
N ASP A 78 23.83 28.09 21.90
CA ASP A 78 24.26 28.99 20.82
C ASP A 78 23.27 28.96 19.65
N THR A 79 22.72 27.77 19.33
CA THR A 79 21.76 27.57 18.23
C THR A 79 20.30 27.49 18.70
N GLY A 80 20.04 27.24 19.98
CA GLY A 80 18.69 27.06 20.51
C GLY A 80 17.97 25.80 20.02
N ILE A 81 18.73 24.80 19.53
CA ILE A 81 18.24 23.50 19.04
C ILE A 81 18.26 22.48 20.17
N LEU A 82 17.27 21.58 20.23
CA LEU A 82 17.25 20.44 21.14
C LEU A 82 18.18 19.33 20.65
N LYS A 83 19.15 18.95 21.49
CA LYS A 83 19.95 17.74 21.34
C LYS A 83 19.36 16.64 22.23
N PHE A 84 19.19 15.44 21.68
CA PHE A 84 18.64 14.28 22.40
C PHE A 84 19.69 13.19 22.53
N LYS A 85 19.89 12.68 23.75
CA LYS A 85 20.79 11.56 24.05
C LYS A 85 19.99 10.40 24.63
N ALA A 86 19.95 9.30 23.87
CA ALA A 86 19.38 8.03 24.31
C ALA A 86 20.22 7.41 25.44
N SER A 87 19.55 6.74 26.38
CA SER A 87 20.18 6.00 27.49
C SER A 87 20.97 4.77 27.03
N ARG A 88 20.58 4.17 25.90
CA ARG A 88 21.30 3.14 25.14
C ARG A 88 21.12 3.39 23.64
N PRO A 89 21.98 2.86 22.76
CA PRO A 89 21.68 2.83 21.32
C PRO A 89 20.30 2.18 21.10
N PRO A 90 19.36 2.84 20.39
CA PRO A 90 18.03 2.28 20.16
C PRO A 90 18.06 1.07 19.21
N PHE A 91 19.14 0.92 18.44
CA PHE A 91 19.45 -0.25 17.64
C PHE A 91 20.95 -0.57 17.77
N PRO A 92 21.35 -1.80 18.13
CA PRO A 92 22.60 -2.35 17.61
C PRO A 92 22.43 -2.59 16.10
N LEU A 93 23.52 -2.55 15.33
CA LEU A 93 23.47 -2.65 13.87
C LEU A 93 23.47 -4.11 13.38
N GLU A 94 22.58 -4.94 13.95
CA GLU A 94 22.35 -6.33 13.53
C GLU A 94 20.87 -6.56 13.16
N THR A 95 20.66 -7.23 12.02
CA THR A 95 19.40 -7.27 11.28
C THR A 95 18.55 -8.51 11.60
N GLY A 96 17.84 -8.50 12.72
CA GLY A 96 17.04 -9.65 13.18
C GLY A 96 15.54 -9.43 13.45
N LEU A 97 14.96 -8.27 13.08
CA LEU A 97 13.87 -7.67 13.87
C LEU A 97 12.63 -7.22 13.08
N PHE A 98 12.05 -8.10 12.25
CA PHE A 98 10.86 -7.79 11.46
C PHE A 98 9.77 -8.87 11.49
N TYR A 99 8.88 -8.77 12.47
CA TYR A 99 7.48 -9.22 12.38
C TYR A 99 6.56 -8.21 13.08
N VAL A 100 5.27 -8.21 12.72
CA VAL A 100 4.20 -7.34 13.24
C VAL A 100 4.30 -5.84 12.84
N SER A 101 3.94 -5.53 11.60
CA SER A 101 2.69 -4.79 11.32
C SER A 101 2.39 -4.76 9.82
N LYS A 102 1.17 -5.13 9.41
CA LYS A 102 0.74 -5.10 8.00
C LYS A 102 -0.02 -3.80 7.71
N LEU A 103 0.66 -2.84 7.10
CA LEU A 103 0.03 -1.86 6.17
C LEU A 103 1.02 -1.26 5.15
N ILE A 104 2.18 -1.90 4.96
CA ILE A 104 3.17 -1.60 3.92
C ILE A 104 3.23 -2.83 2.99
N SER A 105 3.36 -2.62 1.68
CA SER A 105 3.44 -3.74 0.71
C SER A 105 4.71 -4.58 0.92
N ALA A 106 4.66 -5.87 0.60
CA ALA A 106 5.83 -6.75 0.75
C ALA A 106 7.00 -6.35 -0.17
N GLU A 107 6.70 -5.74 -1.32
CA GLU A 107 7.68 -5.15 -2.24
C GLU A 107 8.32 -3.91 -1.61
N ALA A 108 7.53 -3.00 -1.05
CA ALA A 108 8.05 -1.82 -0.35
C ALA A 108 8.86 -2.22 0.89
N LEU A 109 8.43 -3.20 1.69
CA LEU A 109 9.23 -3.74 2.82
C LEU A 109 10.60 -4.26 2.35
N ARG A 110 10.65 -5.05 1.26
CA ARG A 110 11.91 -5.52 0.69
C ARG A 110 12.81 -4.35 0.24
N PHE A 111 12.21 -3.30 -0.32
CA PHE A 111 12.90 -2.08 -0.73
C PHE A 111 13.35 -1.21 0.46
N PHE A 112 12.58 -1.13 1.54
CA PHE A 112 12.95 -0.46 2.79
C PHE A 112 14.23 -1.08 3.38
N TYR A 113 14.39 -2.40 3.29
CA TYR A 113 15.59 -3.10 3.77
C TYR A 113 16.79 -3.03 2.82
N SER A 114 16.60 -2.98 1.50
CA SER A 114 17.71 -2.82 0.55
C SER A 114 18.23 -1.38 0.48
N SER A 115 17.35 -0.40 0.67
CA SER A 115 17.58 0.99 0.26
C SER A 115 17.60 2.00 1.42
N ASN A 116 17.35 1.56 2.66
CA ASN A 116 17.41 2.40 3.88
C ASN A 116 16.62 3.72 3.78
N LEU A 117 15.33 3.65 3.42
CA LEU A 117 14.52 4.87 3.26
C LEU A 117 14.17 5.51 4.61
N PHE A 118 14.89 6.58 4.95
CA PHE A 118 14.57 7.46 6.07
C PHE A 118 13.59 8.58 5.70
N VAL A 119 12.98 9.17 6.72
CA VAL A 119 12.19 10.40 6.68
C VAL A 119 12.85 11.41 7.63
N ARG A 120 12.95 12.67 7.21
CA ARG A 120 13.53 13.76 8.03
C ARG A 120 12.44 14.75 8.45
N LEU A 121 12.20 14.87 9.76
CA LEU A 121 11.25 15.82 10.34
C LEU A 121 12.00 17.01 10.94
N SER A 122 11.62 18.22 10.52
CA SER A 122 12.05 19.50 11.12
C SER A 122 10.87 20.19 11.80
N LEU A 123 11.06 20.60 13.06
CA LEU A 123 10.06 21.35 13.84
C LEU A 123 10.50 22.81 13.99
N PHE A 124 9.63 23.74 13.56
CA PHE A 124 9.82 25.18 13.73
C PHE A 124 8.76 25.73 14.71
N THR A 125 9.19 26.22 15.86
CA THR A 125 8.32 26.72 16.94
C THR A 125 9.08 27.71 17.84
N SER A 126 8.37 28.69 18.38
CA SER A 126 8.97 29.72 19.23
C SER A 126 9.52 29.12 20.54
N ASP A 127 8.83 28.12 21.10
CA ASP A 127 9.23 27.44 22.35
C ASP A 127 9.85 26.05 22.07
N ALA A 128 11.06 25.83 22.60
CA ALA A 128 11.68 24.51 22.57
C ALA A 128 10.89 23.45 23.37
N ARG A 129 10.11 23.85 24.39
CA ARG A 129 9.25 22.91 25.14
C ARG A 129 8.19 22.28 24.25
N HIS A 130 7.57 23.06 23.34
CA HIS A 130 6.62 22.52 22.34
C HIS A 130 7.30 21.47 21.44
N ALA A 131 8.48 21.77 20.89
CA ALA A 131 9.22 20.81 20.05
C ALA A 131 9.58 19.52 20.81
N LYS A 132 9.99 19.63 22.08
CA LYS A 132 10.27 18.47 22.94
C LYS A 132 9.01 17.63 23.14
N THR A 133 7.91 18.24 23.59
CA THR A 133 6.65 17.55 23.87
C THR A 133 6.12 16.86 22.63
N MET A 134 6.09 17.53 21.47
CA MET A 134 5.65 16.93 20.21
C MET A 134 6.49 15.71 19.78
N LEU A 135 7.81 15.72 20.01
CA LEU A 135 8.66 14.57 19.71
C LEU A 135 8.41 13.41 20.68
N VAL A 136 8.31 13.68 21.99
CA VAL A 136 8.01 12.66 23.01
C VAL A 136 6.64 12.02 22.78
N ASP A 137 5.60 12.83 22.57
CA ASP A 137 4.22 12.38 22.44
C ASP A 137 3.96 11.67 21.09
N SER A 138 4.68 12.04 20.02
CA SER A 138 4.69 11.26 18.78
C SER A 138 5.28 9.85 18.98
N GLY A 139 6.14 9.66 19.98
CA GLY A 139 6.84 8.41 20.26
C GLY A 139 7.74 7.93 19.12
N LEU A 140 8.24 8.84 18.27
CA LEU A 140 9.27 8.53 17.29
C LEU A 140 10.57 8.17 18.02
N LEU A 141 11.02 6.93 17.87
CA LEU A 141 12.26 6.44 18.47
C LEU A 141 13.46 6.80 17.59
N PHE A 142 14.34 7.67 18.08
CA PHE A 142 15.58 8.05 17.38
C PHE A 142 16.72 8.26 18.39
N ALA A 143 17.93 7.87 18.02
CA ALA A 143 19.13 8.50 18.59
C ALA A 143 19.50 9.66 17.66
N ALA A 144 19.79 10.83 18.21
CA ALA A 144 20.22 11.97 17.39
C ALA A 144 21.73 11.92 17.17
N PRO A 145 22.21 11.86 15.91
CA PRO A 145 23.49 12.47 15.56
C PRO A 145 23.47 13.97 15.88
N PRO A 146 24.62 14.67 15.84
CA PRO A 146 24.64 16.13 15.83
C PRO A 146 23.73 16.69 14.72
N ALA A 147 22.99 17.77 15.00
CA ALA A 147 22.00 18.33 14.06
C ALA A 147 22.59 18.64 12.68
N SER A 148 23.86 19.11 12.64
CA SER A 148 24.62 19.33 11.41
C SER A 148 24.78 18.07 10.55
N THR A 149 24.98 16.89 11.16
CA THR A 149 25.06 15.60 10.45
C THR A 149 23.69 15.19 9.88
N VAL A 150 22.60 15.47 10.59
CA VAL A 150 21.22 15.20 10.13
C VAL A 150 20.80 16.16 9.01
N GLU A 151 21.34 17.37 8.99
CA GLU A 151 21.06 18.40 8.00
C GLU A 151 21.87 18.22 6.72
N ALA A 152 23.13 17.79 6.83
CA ALA A 152 23.98 17.40 5.70
C ALA A 152 23.61 16.05 5.07
N SER A 153 22.77 15.23 5.74
CA SER A 153 22.33 13.96 5.18
C SER A 153 21.43 14.15 3.96
N THR A 154 21.72 13.38 2.91
CA THR A 154 20.93 13.21 1.68
C THR A 154 20.34 11.81 1.55
N GLN A 155 20.56 10.93 2.53
CA GLN A 155 20.14 9.52 2.52
C GLN A 155 18.74 9.35 3.11
N HIS A 156 17.76 10.04 2.53
CA HIS A 156 16.36 9.98 2.94
C HIS A 156 15.42 10.30 1.79
N ALA A 157 14.20 9.75 1.84
CA ALA A 157 13.23 9.85 0.76
C ALA A 157 12.30 11.06 0.90
N LEU A 158 11.93 11.43 2.14
CA LEU A 158 10.94 12.48 2.44
C LEU A 158 11.48 13.49 3.48
N ASP A 159 11.43 14.77 3.13
CA ASP A 159 11.53 15.91 4.03
C ASP A 159 10.11 16.30 4.53
N ILE A 160 9.94 16.44 5.84
CA ILE A 160 8.76 16.99 6.51
C ILE A 160 9.19 18.22 7.31
N LYS A 161 8.56 19.37 7.09
CA LYS A 161 8.75 20.58 7.91
C LYS A 161 7.41 21.01 8.46
N LEU A 162 7.31 21.10 9.79
CA LEU A 162 6.10 21.53 10.49
C LEU A 162 6.39 22.86 11.18
N VAL A 163 5.65 23.90 10.80
CA VAL A 163 5.93 25.29 11.16
C VAL A 163 4.76 25.88 11.92
N GLU A 164 4.99 26.24 13.19
CA GLU A 164 4.01 26.95 14.02
C GLU A 164 3.92 28.43 13.63
N LYS A 165 2.69 28.97 13.62
CA LYS A 165 2.38 30.34 13.19
C LYS A 165 3.26 31.37 13.89
N GLY A 166 3.99 32.15 13.10
CA GLY A 166 4.90 33.19 13.62
C GLY A 166 6.25 32.66 14.13
N SER A 167 6.64 31.43 13.78
CA SER A 167 7.97 30.89 14.09
C SER A 167 8.80 30.59 12.84
N GLU A 168 9.95 31.24 12.76
CA GLU A 168 11.06 30.90 11.86
C GLU A 168 12.13 30.07 12.59
N LYS A 169 11.98 29.85 13.90
CA LYS A 169 12.99 29.21 14.75
C LYS A 169 12.89 27.70 14.67
N LYS A 170 13.82 27.06 13.95
CA LYS A 170 14.02 25.61 13.96
C LYS A 170 14.46 25.16 15.34
N ARG A 171 13.74 24.23 15.97
CA ARG A 171 14.00 23.74 17.34
C ARG A 171 14.44 22.29 17.41
N ALA A 172 14.09 21.49 16.40
CA ALA A 172 14.55 20.11 16.29
C ALA A 172 14.62 19.67 14.83
N THR A 173 15.60 18.81 14.55
CA THR A 173 15.74 18.06 13.30
C THR A 173 15.95 16.60 13.69
N VAL A 174 15.10 15.69 13.20
CA VAL A 174 15.19 14.25 13.51
C VAL A 174 15.07 13.43 12.22
N MET A 175 15.74 12.28 12.16
CA MET A 175 15.54 11.28 11.10
C MET A 175 15.04 9.98 11.72
N PHE A 176 14.08 9.34 11.06
CA PHE A 176 13.50 8.06 11.48
C PHE A 176 13.19 7.17 10.26
N PRO A 177 13.24 5.83 10.38
CA PRO A 177 12.86 4.92 9.29
C PRO A 177 11.40 5.15 8.87
N ALA A 178 11.12 5.17 7.57
CA ALA A 178 9.81 5.56 7.03
C ALA A 178 8.62 4.73 7.56
N GLN A 179 8.84 3.50 8.04
CA GLN A 179 7.82 2.68 8.71
C GLN A 179 7.13 3.35 9.91
N TYR A 180 7.77 4.36 10.53
CA TYR A 180 7.18 5.13 11.64
C TYR A 180 6.35 6.35 11.17
N LEU A 181 6.29 6.64 9.87
CA LEU A 181 5.53 7.75 9.31
C LEU A 181 4.02 7.71 9.70
N PRO A 182 3.33 6.56 9.69
CA PRO A 182 1.94 6.48 10.17
C PRO A 182 1.78 6.85 11.65
N ARG A 183 2.80 6.62 12.49
CA ARG A 183 2.79 7.00 13.91
C ARG A 183 2.81 8.52 14.08
N LEU A 184 3.68 9.19 13.33
CA LEU A 184 3.70 10.66 13.26
C LEU A 184 2.34 11.20 12.77
N ILE A 185 1.82 10.67 11.67
CA ILE A 185 0.55 11.14 11.09
C ILE A 185 -0.63 10.95 12.05
N ASN A 186 -0.73 9.80 12.73
CA ASN A 186 -1.77 9.58 13.74
C ASN A 186 -1.65 10.55 14.93
N PHE A 187 -0.43 10.90 15.36
CA PHE A 187 -0.22 11.94 16.38
C PHE A 187 -0.70 13.32 15.89
N LEU A 188 -0.32 13.74 14.67
CA LEU A 188 -0.76 15.03 14.09
C LEU A 188 -2.29 15.08 13.91
N ARG A 189 -2.92 13.95 13.55
CA ARG A 189 -4.39 13.82 13.45
C ARG A 189 -5.05 13.99 14.80
N SER A 190 -4.59 13.24 15.81
CA SER A 190 -5.12 13.30 17.18
C SER A 190 -4.98 14.70 17.79
N ALA A 191 -3.88 15.41 17.50
CA ALA A 191 -3.69 16.79 17.95
C ALA A 191 -4.72 17.76 17.33
N GLY A 192 -5.07 17.58 16.05
CA GLY A 192 -6.12 18.36 15.38
C GLY A 192 -7.54 18.01 15.85
N GLU A 193 -7.81 16.74 16.15
CA GLU A 193 -9.09 16.26 16.72
C GLU A 193 -9.34 16.84 18.12
N VAL A 194 -8.35 16.76 19.00
CA VAL A 194 -8.42 17.27 20.38
C VAL A 194 -8.41 18.81 20.40
N THR A 195 -7.59 19.45 19.57
CA THR A 195 -7.44 20.91 19.53
C THR A 195 -7.80 21.43 18.15
N LYS A 196 -9.07 21.83 17.96
CA LYS A 196 -9.63 22.26 16.65
C LYS A 196 -8.89 23.42 15.97
N SER A 197 -8.09 24.20 16.71
CA SER A 197 -7.25 25.29 16.17
C SER A 197 -5.82 24.87 15.81
N TRP A 198 -5.37 23.67 16.21
CA TRP A 198 -3.98 23.23 16.12
C TRP A 198 -3.45 23.17 14.69
N GLY A 199 -4.27 22.71 13.73
CA GLY A 199 -3.95 22.74 12.30
C GLY A 199 -3.96 24.16 11.75
N SER A 200 -4.94 24.98 12.11
CA SER A 200 -5.05 26.39 11.65
C SER A 200 -3.93 27.31 12.17
N THR A 201 -3.08 26.82 13.07
CA THR A 201 -1.87 27.49 13.57
C THR A 201 -0.58 26.83 13.06
N ARG A 202 -0.65 25.89 12.11
CA ARG A 202 0.49 25.13 11.58
C ARG A 202 0.48 25.03 10.06
N ALA A 203 1.61 25.36 9.45
CA ALA A 203 1.92 25.06 8.06
C ALA A 203 2.69 23.74 7.96
N LEU A 204 2.43 22.97 6.90
CA LEU A 204 3.12 21.71 6.60
C LEU A 204 3.82 21.82 5.24
N HIS A 205 5.11 21.49 5.21
CA HIS A 205 5.88 21.41 3.97
C HIS A 205 6.39 19.98 3.78
N LEU A 206 6.13 19.41 2.61
CA LEU A 206 6.54 18.05 2.24
C LEU A 206 7.41 18.10 0.97
N ALA A 207 8.48 17.31 0.91
CA ALA A 207 9.31 17.21 -0.30
C ALA A 207 9.90 15.80 -0.44
N ILE A 208 9.72 15.17 -1.61
CA ILE A 208 10.46 13.96 -1.96
C ILE A 208 11.83 14.38 -2.50
N LEU A 209 12.90 13.70 -2.06
CA LEU A 209 14.28 14.11 -2.33
C LEU A 209 15.13 13.08 -3.07
N ASN A 210 14.80 11.80 -2.94
CA ASN A 210 15.51 10.72 -3.65
C ASN A 210 14.56 9.56 -3.91
N SER A 211 14.47 9.13 -5.16
CA SER A 211 13.63 8.00 -5.57
C SER A 211 14.35 6.65 -5.64
N TYR A 212 15.69 6.61 -5.59
CA TYR A 212 16.48 5.37 -5.69
C TYR A 212 16.02 4.46 -6.86
N SER A 213 15.69 5.06 -8.01
CA SER A 213 15.15 4.40 -9.22
C SER A 213 13.80 3.68 -9.04
N PHE A 214 13.05 3.96 -7.98
CA PHE A 214 11.69 3.44 -7.75
C PHE A 214 10.64 4.21 -8.59
N PRO A 215 9.52 3.57 -8.99
CA PRO A 215 8.42 4.25 -9.67
C PRO A 215 7.84 5.42 -8.85
N THR A 216 7.63 6.55 -9.51
CA THR A 216 7.28 7.84 -8.89
C THR A 216 5.91 7.76 -8.22
N SER A 217 4.93 7.16 -8.90
CA SER A 217 3.56 6.95 -8.41
C SER A 217 3.50 6.11 -7.13
N ARG A 218 4.34 5.08 -7.04
CA ARG A 218 4.43 4.22 -5.86
C ARG A 218 5.11 4.94 -4.70
N LEU A 219 6.22 5.66 -4.97
CA LEU A 219 6.94 6.41 -3.94
C LEU A 219 6.10 7.55 -3.34
N GLN A 220 5.45 8.34 -4.20
CA GLN A 220 4.56 9.40 -3.76
C GLN A 220 3.31 8.83 -3.07
N GLY A 221 2.81 7.69 -3.54
CA GLY A 221 1.75 6.92 -2.88
C GLY A 221 2.10 6.56 -1.44
N ASP A 222 3.17 5.79 -1.23
CA ASP A 222 3.56 5.29 0.10
C ASP A 222 4.02 6.39 1.08
N LEU A 223 4.55 7.52 0.57
CA LEU A 223 5.09 8.60 1.41
C LEU A 223 4.16 9.81 1.60
N LEU A 224 3.19 10.06 0.71
CA LEU A 224 2.37 11.28 0.74
C LEU A 224 0.87 11.00 0.93
N GLU A 225 0.29 9.97 0.29
CA GLU A 225 -1.13 9.65 0.49
C GLU A 225 -1.53 9.37 1.96
N PRO A 226 -0.70 8.74 2.83
CA PRO A 226 -1.02 8.61 4.25
C PRO A 226 -1.36 9.94 4.95
N PHE A 227 -0.81 11.07 4.50
CA PHE A 227 -1.14 12.38 5.06
C PHE A 227 -2.60 12.77 4.80
N ARG A 228 -3.28 12.21 3.79
CA ARG A 228 -4.66 12.58 3.38
C ARG A 228 -5.69 12.51 4.52
N VAL A 229 -5.42 11.75 5.59
CA VAL A 229 -6.23 11.70 6.81
C VAL A 229 -6.21 13.01 7.63
N LEU A 230 -5.21 13.86 7.43
CA LEU A 230 -5.08 15.17 8.08
C LEU A 230 -5.97 16.22 7.38
N LYS A 231 -6.44 17.21 8.15
CA LYS A 231 -7.37 18.27 7.69
C LYS A 231 -7.06 19.60 8.40
N GLY A 232 -7.52 20.70 7.81
CA GLY A 232 -7.54 22.02 8.45
C GLY A 232 -6.18 22.66 8.76
N PHE A 233 -5.11 22.29 8.05
CA PHE A 233 -3.82 22.97 8.15
C PHE A 233 -3.90 24.41 7.61
N SER A 234 -3.14 25.35 8.18
CA SER A 234 -3.19 26.76 7.75
C SER A 234 -2.72 26.96 6.32
N SER A 235 -1.74 26.16 5.92
CA SER A 235 -1.25 26.03 4.55
C SER A 235 -0.50 24.70 4.43
N VAL A 236 -0.54 24.11 3.24
CA VAL A 236 0.32 22.97 2.89
C VAL A 236 1.02 23.29 1.58
N THR A 237 2.33 23.06 1.53
CA THR A 237 3.11 23.19 0.30
C THR A 237 3.88 21.90 0.05
N MET A 238 3.76 21.34 -1.14
CA MET A 238 4.50 20.16 -1.53
C MET A 238 5.49 20.55 -2.63
N SER A 239 6.74 20.08 -2.53
CA SER A 239 7.69 20.24 -3.64
C SER A 239 7.18 19.50 -4.87
N SER A 240 7.26 20.14 -6.05
CA SER A 240 6.97 19.52 -7.35
C SER A 240 8.13 18.68 -7.89
N THR A 241 9.28 18.67 -7.20
CA THR A 241 10.41 17.80 -7.57
C THR A 241 10.14 16.36 -7.13
N HIS A 242 10.45 15.39 -7.99
CA HIS A 242 10.31 13.94 -7.74
C HIS A 242 8.88 13.46 -7.40
N VAL A 243 7.87 14.15 -7.95
CA VAL A 243 6.44 13.80 -7.93
C VAL A 243 5.84 14.02 -9.31
N LEU A 244 4.68 13.41 -9.59
CA LEU A 244 3.97 13.65 -10.84
C LEU A 244 3.41 15.09 -10.90
N PRO A 245 3.39 15.74 -12.08
CA PRO A 245 2.70 17.02 -12.26
C PRO A 245 1.23 16.94 -11.83
N HIS A 246 0.69 18.04 -11.30
CA HIS A 246 -0.68 18.20 -10.77
C HIS A 246 -1.07 17.33 -9.54
N TYR A 247 -0.27 16.32 -9.17
CA TYR A 247 -0.51 15.50 -7.97
C TYR A 247 -0.50 16.31 -6.67
N THR A 248 0.43 17.28 -6.56
CA THR A 248 0.68 18.07 -5.35
C THR A 248 -0.44 19.04 -5.00
N SER A 249 -1.09 19.65 -5.99
CA SER A 249 -2.23 20.56 -5.78
C SER A 249 -3.41 19.83 -5.15
N GLY A 250 -3.75 18.66 -5.68
CA GLY A 250 -4.85 17.83 -5.20
C GLY A 250 -4.70 17.39 -3.75
N LEU A 251 -3.51 16.92 -3.36
CA LEU A 251 -3.26 16.55 -1.98
C LEU A 251 -3.14 17.78 -1.05
N SER A 252 -2.50 18.87 -1.49
CA SER A 252 -2.41 20.11 -0.68
C SER A 252 -3.78 20.69 -0.35
N ASN A 253 -4.69 20.77 -1.34
CA ASN A 253 -6.08 21.23 -1.15
C ASN A 253 -6.84 20.33 -0.18
N SER A 254 -6.67 19.00 -0.31
CA SER A 254 -7.26 18.01 0.59
C SER A 254 -6.78 18.15 2.05
N LEU A 255 -5.60 18.73 2.30
CA LEU A 255 -5.01 18.87 3.64
C LEU A 255 -5.35 20.22 4.31
N THR A 256 -5.53 21.29 3.54
CA THR A 256 -6.00 22.59 4.03
C THR A 256 -7.52 22.63 4.26
N ALA A 257 -8.28 21.83 3.51
CA ALA A 257 -9.72 21.68 3.69
C ALA A 257 -10.10 21.27 5.12
N LYS A 258 -11.13 21.90 5.70
CA LYS A 258 -11.63 21.62 7.05
C LYS A 258 -12.38 20.28 7.16
N THR A 259 -12.99 19.86 6.06
CA THR A 259 -13.76 18.62 5.92
C THR A 259 -13.38 17.95 4.60
N PHE A 260 -13.59 16.64 4.49
CA PHE A 260 -13.42 15.94 3.21
C PHE A 260 -14.61 16.24 2.29
N SER A 261 -14.35 16.63 1.05
CA SER A 261 -15.36 16.76 0.00
C SER A 261 -15.19 15.62 -0.99
N VAL A 262 -16.18 14.72 -1.07
CA VAL A 262 -16.13 13.54 -1.93
C VAL A 262 -16.06 13.93 -3.40
N GLN A 263 -16.85 14.93 -3.82
CA GLN A 263 -16.85 15.41 -5.21
C GLN A 263 -15.48 15.98 -5.58
N HIS A 264 -14.95 16.93 -4.80
CA HIS A 264 -13.64 17.55 -5.11
C HIS A 264 -12.49 16.52 -5.14
N TRP A 265 -12.56 15.47 -4.32
CA TRP A 265 -11.62 14.35 -4.36
C TRP A 265 -11.77 13.50 -5.64
N ILE A 266 -13.00 13.22 -6.10
CA ILE A 266 -13.25 12.56 -7.39
C ILE A 266 -12.77 13.43 -8.55
N ASP A 267 -13.06 14.73 -8.55
CA ASP A 267 -12.63 15.69 -9.58
C ASP A 267 -11.09 15.68 -9.70
N THR A 268 -10.40 15.87 -8.57
CA THR A 268 -8.93 15.85 -8.44
C THR A 268 -8.29 14.57 -8.98
N ILE A 269 -8.92 13.41 -8.75
CA ILE A 269 -8.39 12.13 -9.23
C ILE A 269 -8.76 11.90 -10.71
N THR A 270 -9.89 12.46 -11.17
CA THR A 270 -10.28 12.43 -12.58
C THR A 270 -9.30 13.24 -13.44
N GLU A 271 -8.84 14.42 -12.97
CA GLU A 271 -7.77 15.18 -13.62
C GLU A 271 -6.49 14.34 -13.82
N LEU A 272 -6.09 13.54 -12.82
CA LEU A 272 -4.94 12.64 -12.93
C LEU A 272 -5.18 11.45 -13.88
N ALA A 273 -6.44 10.99 -14.03
CA ALA A 273 -6.81 9.96 -15.00
C ALA A 273 -6.87 10.52 -16.43
N ASP A 274 -7.31 11.76 -16.60
CA ASP A 274 -7.29 12.48 -17.87
C ASP A 274 -5.84 12.73 -18.34
N LEU A 275 -4.92 13.05 -17.43
CA LEU A 275 -3.48 13.12 -17.71
C LEU A 275 -2.89 11.74 -18.10
N SER A 276 -3.34 10.64 -17.48
CA SER A 276 -2.95 9.28 -17.89
C SER A 276 -3.41 8.95 -19.31
N ASP A 277 -4.65 9.29 -19.66
CA ASP A 277 -5.21 9.05 -20.98
C ASP A 277 -4.56 9.95 -22.05
N ALA A 278 -4.32 11.22 -21.74
CA ALA A 278 -3.61 12.16 -22.63
C ALA A 278 -2.19 11.69 -22.95
N ALA A 279 -1.43 11.23 -21.95
CA ALA A 279 -0.09 10.67 -22.15
C ALA A 279 -0.09 9.41 -23.03
N ARG A 280 -1.20 8.64 -23.08
CA ARG A 280 -1.33 7.43 -23.91
C ARG A 280 -1.63 7.71 -25.38
N ILE A 281 -1.91 8.96 -25.77
CA ILE A 281 -2.35 9.33 -27.12
C ILE A 281 -1.21 10.02 -27.86
N THR A 282 -0.86 9.50 -29.05
CA THR A 282 0.00 10.22 -29.99
C THR A 282 -0.77 11.43 -30.54
N THR A 283 -0.20 12.61 -30.39
CA THR A 283 -0.75 13.88 -30.87
C THR A 283 0.10 14.43 -32.03
N PRO A 284 -0.38 15.43 -32.80
CA PRO A 284 0.45 16.12 -33.78
C PRO A 284 1.73 16.76 -33.20
N ASN A 285 1.78 16.97 -31.87
CA ASN A 285 2.86 17.64 -31.17
C ASN A 285 3.82 16.67 -30.44
N GLY A 286 3.56 15.35 -30.45
CA GLY A 286 4.39 14.37 -29.77
C GLY A 286 3.81 12.95 -29.77
N ALA A 287 4.70 11.95 -29.72
CA ALA A 287 4.34 10.54 -29.57
C ALA A 287 3.79 10.25 -28.16
N ALA A 288 3.01 9.18 -28.02
CA ALA A 288 2.51 8.70 -26.73
C ALA A 288 3.66 8.34 -25.75
N ASP A 289 3.57 8.84 -24.52
CA ASP A 289 4.44 8.51 -23.40
C ASP A 289 3.75 7.45 -22.51
N TYR A 290 3.89 6.18 -22.90
CA TYR A 290 3.34 5.06 -22.14
C TYR A 290 3.90 4.97 -20.71
N PRO A 291 5.21 5.15 -20.45
CA PRO A 291 5.75 5.23 -19.08
C PRO A 291 5.05 6.28 -18.20
N LEU A 292 4.84 7.50 -18.70
CA LEU A 292 4.13 8.54 -17.95
C LEU A 292 2.66 8.21 -17.75
N SER A 293 1.99 7.65 -18.77
CA SER A 293 0.60 7.15 -18.66
C SER A 293 0.45 6.11 -17.55
N ILE A 294 1.41 5.16 -17.47
CA ILE A 294 1.47 4.09 -16.46
C ILE A 294 1.65 4.66 -15.04
N GLU A 295 2.52 5.65 -14.87
CA GLU A 295 2.74 6.31 -13.57
C GLU A 295 1.49 7.07 -13.11
N TYR A 296 0.84 7.86 -13.99
CA TYR A 296 -0.43 8.51 -13.64
C TYR A 296 -1.53 7.50 -13.27
N ALA A 297 -1.66 6.40 -14.02
CA ALA A 297 -2.67 5.38 -13.72
C ALA A 297 -2.42 4.67 -12.38
N GLN A 298 -1.16 4.33 -12.06
CA GLN A 298 -0.80 3.82 -10.74
C GLN A 298 -1.09 4.85 -9.63
N SER A 299 -0.80 6.13 -9.86
CA SER A 299 -1.10 7.20 -8.88
C SER A 299 -2.61 7.34 -8.61
N VAL A 300 -3.45 7.23 -9.64
CA VAL A 300 -4.92 7.25 -9.50
C VAL A 300 -5.40 6.03 -8.70
N ILE A 301 -4.92 4.83 -9.02
CA ILE A 301 -5.23 3.59 -8.29
C ILE A 301 -4.90 3.71 -6.79
N VAL A 302 -3.74 4.30 -6.46
CA VAL A 302 -3.31 4.49 -5.08
C VAL A 302 -4.13 5.59 -4.37
N ALA A 303 -4.33 6.75 -4.98
CA ALA A 303 -5.12 7.85 -4.41
C ALA A 303 -6.61 7.49 -4.19
N LEU A 304 -7.20 6.68 -5.09
CA LEU A 304 -8.52 6.09 -4.91
C LEU A 304 -8.57 5.19 -3.67
N THR A 305 -7.58 4.30 -3.55
CA THR A 305 -7.49 3.34 -2.43
C THR A 305 -7.30 4.05 -1.10
N TYR A 306 -6.40 5.05 -1.03
CA TYR A 306 -6.20 5.84 0.18
C TYR A 306 -7.40 6.70 0.56
N GLY A 307 -8.19 7.21 -0.40
CA GLY A 307 -9.44 7.92 -0.08
C GLY A 307 -10.41 7.06 0.74
N PHE A 308 -10.60 5.79 0.39
CA PHE A 308 -11.36 4.85 1.21
C PHE A 308 -10.73 4.61 2.59
N LEU A 309 -9.41 4.44 2.65
CA LEU A 309 -8.71 4.20 3.92
C LEU A 309 -8.69 5.41 4.87
N THR A 310 -8.74 6.65 4.35
CA THR A 310 -8.66 7.89 5.15
C THR A 310 -9.98 8.61 5.36
N SER A 311 -11.01 8.33 4.53
CA SER A 311 -12.26 9.10 4.48
C SER A 311 -13.51 8.22 4.32
N ALA A 312 -13.43 6.94 4.74
CA ALA A 312 -14.50 5.95 4.65
C ALA A 312 -15.91 6.48 4.98
N GLU A 313 -16.08 7.12 6.15
CA GLU A 313 -17.38 7.62 6.64
C GLU A 313 -18.02 8.68 5.73
N ALA A 314 -17.19 9.48 5.04
CA ALA A 314 -17.66 10.51 4.12
C ALA A 314 -18.03 9.92 2.75
N ILE A 315 -17.31 8.89 2.29
CA ILE A 315 -17.54 8.22 0.98
C ILE A 315 -18.73 7.26 1.07
N HIS A 316 -18.84 6.50 2.16
CA HIS A 316 -19.98 5.62 2.46
C HIS A 316 -21.16 6.36 3.12
N GLY A 317 -21.14 7.70 3.11
CA GLY A 317 -22.18 8.54 3.71
C GLY A 317 -23.54 8.42 3.00
N PRO A 318 -24.67 8.52 3.73
CA PRO A 318 -26.00 8.21 3.19
C PRO A 318 -26.53 9.21 2.15
N SER A 319 -25.87 10.37 1.95
CA SER A 319 -26.40 11.46 1.12
C SER A 319 -26.11 11.35 -0.39
N HIS A 320 -25.14 10.52 -0.83
CA HIS A 320 -24.72 10.49 -2.25
C HIS A 320 -24.43 9.08 -2.85
N ALA A 321 -24.63 8.02 -2.06
CA ALA A 321 -24.10 6.67 -2.31
C ALA A 321 -24.05 6.20 -3.78
N GLU A 322 -25.18 5.99 -4.47
CA GLU A 322 -25.17 5.30 -5.78
C GLU A 322 -24.36 6.03 -6.87
N GLU A 323 -24.66 7.30 -7.16
CA GLU A 323 -23.93 8.02 -8.23
C GLU A 323 -22.47 8.28 -7.84
N THR A 324 -22.16 8.46 -6.55
CA THR A 324 -20.77 8.52 -6.06
C THR A 324 -20.03 7.20 -6.28
N PHE A 325 -20.61 6.05 -5.91
CA PHE A 325 -19.98 4.75 -6.13
C PHE A 325 -19.85 4.41 -7.61
N LYS A 326 -20.88 4.70 -8.42
CA LYS A 326 -20.86 4.58 -9.88
C LYS A 326 -19.73 5.39 -10.51
N ALA A 327 -19.55 6.65 -10.09
CA ALA A 327 -18.41 7.48 -10.54
C ALA A 327 -17.06 6.86 -10.15
N ILE A 328 -16.91 6.40 -8.90
CA ILE A 328 -15.70 5.76 -8.39
C ILE A 328 -15.38 4.44 -9.12
N GLN A 329 -16.37 3.58 -9.36
CA GLN A 329 -16.17 2.32 -10.07
C GLN A 329 -15.83 2.56 -11.54
N ARG A 330 -16.49 3.50 -12.21
CA ARG A 330 -16.19 3.86 -13.60
C ARG A 330 -14.81 4.49 -13.75
N LEU A 331 -14.39 5.34 -12.80
CA LEU A 331 -13.04 5.89 -12.75
C LEU A 331 -12.00 4.79 -12.52
N ARG A 332 -12.20 3.89 -11.55
CA ARG A 332 -11.29 2.76 -11.31
C ARG A 332 -11.20 1.80 -12.50
N TRP A 333 -12.32 1.48 -13.14
CA TRP A 333 -12.37 0.68 -14.37
C TRP A 333 -11.56 1.33 -15.50
N ARG A 334 -11.82 2.61 -15.80
CA ARG A 334 -11.10 3.39 -16.82
C ARG A 334 -9.59 3.35 -16.58
N THR A 335 -9.16 3.53 -15.34
CA THR A 335 -7.73 3.53 -14.98
C THR A 335 -7.09 2.15 -15.08
N GLU A 336 -7.72 1.08 -14.58
CA GLU A 336 -7.16 -0.27 -14.64
C GLU A 336 -7.09 -0.80 -16.09
N LEU A 337 -8.08 -0.47 -16.92
CA LEU A 337 -8.10 -0.73 -18.37
C LEU A 337 -7.01 0.09 -19.10
N GLY A 338 -6.94 1.40 -18.83
CA GLY A 338 -5.96 2.32 -19.41
C GLY A 338 -4.51 1.95 -19.08
N LEU A 339 -4.26 1.53 -17.84
CA LEU A 339 -2.97 0.99 -17.38
C LEU A 339 -2.56 -0.24 -18.19
N GLY A 340 -3.47 -1.21 -18.35
CA GLY A 340 -3.19 -2.42 -19.13
C GLY A 340 -2.95 -2.15 -20.61
N ILE A 341 -3.71 -1.23 -21.20
CA ILE A 341 -3.48 -0.78 -22.59
C ILE A 341 -2.12 -0.10 -22.72
N ALA A 342 -1.73 0.78 -21.80
CA ALA A 342 -0.42 1.45 -21.85
C ALA A 342 0.75 0.44 -21.74
N LEU A 343 0.70 -0.47 -20.77
CA LEU A 343 1.69 -1.54 -20.57
C LEU A 343 1.82 -2.45 -21.81
N SER A 344 0.70 -2.77 -22.47
CA SER A 344 0.68 -3.56 -23.70
C SER A 344 1.27 -2.79 -24.90
N LEU A 345 0.85 -1.55 -25.12
CA LEU A 345 1.27 -0.74 -26.27
C LEU A 345 2.76 -0.37 -26.20
N GLN A 346 3.33 -0.19 -25.01
CA GLN A 346 4.76 0.08 -24.81
C GLN A 346 5.67 -0.97 -25.46
N HIS A 347 5.23 -2.24 -25.52
CA HIS A 347 6.00 -3.36 -26.07
C HIS A 347 5.51 -3.84 -27.43
N LYS A 348 4.55 -3.14 -28.06
CA LYS A 348 3.92 -3.55 -29.34
C LYS A 348 4.90 -3.71 -30.50
N ALA A 349 6.05 -3.01 -30.47
CA ALA A 349 7.11 -3.17 -31.47
C ALA A 349 7.86 -4.51 -31.38
N LEU A 350 7.70 -5.27 -30.30
CA LEU A 350 8.35 -6.56 -30.07
C LEU A 350 7.44 -7.75 -30.44
N ASP A 351 6.11 -7.62 -30.34
CA ASP A 351 5.08 -8.58 -30.83
C ASP A 351 5.02 -8.60 -32.36
N THR A 352 6.12 -9.08 -32.96
CA THR A 352 6.32 -9.22 -34.40
C THR A 352 5.86 -10.58 -34.92
N HIS A 353 5.98 -11.62 -34.09
CA HIS A 353 5.69 -13.01 -34.42
C HIS A 353 5.31 -13.80 -33.17
N LYS A 354 4.71 -14.98 -33.36
CA LYS A 354 4.01 -15.76 -32.32
C LYS A 354 4.80 -16.02 -31.02
N ASP A 355 6.05 -16.45 -31.11
CA ASP A 355 6.88 -16.82 -29.94
C ASP A 355 7.97 -15.78 -29.60
N TRP A 356 7.75 -14.50 -29.95
CA TRP A 356 8.73 -13.41 -29.77
C TRP A 356 9.30 -13.28 -28.34
N LEU A 357 8.52 -13.60 -27.30
CA LEU A 357 8.99 -13.62 -25.90
C LEU A 357 10.11 -14.64 -25.64
N MET A 358 10.31 -15.60 -26.55
CA MET A 358 11.38 -16.61 -26.52
C MET A 358 12.50 -16.34 -27.54
N ASP A 359 12.33 -15.38 -28.45
CA ASP A 359 13.29 -15.07 -29.52
C ASP A 359 14.66 -14.65 -28.95
N ALA A 360 15.73 -15.29 -29.43
CA ALA A 360 17.11 -14.97 -29.06
C ALA A 360 17.61 -13.66 -29.67
N GLY A 361 16.96 -13.14 -30.73
CA GLY A 361 17.27 -11.85 -31.33
C GLY A 361 16.90 -10.64 -30.46
N ILE A 362 16.03 -10.81 -29.46
CA ILE A 362 15.61 -9.74 -28.54
C ILE A 362 16.41 -9.84 -27.23
N PRO A 363 17.10 -8.78 -26.78
CA PRO A 363 17.89 -8.78 -25.55
C PRO A 363 17.11 -9.30 -24.33
N THR A 364 17.71 -10.20 -23.55
CA THR A 364 17.05 -10.89 -22.43
C THR A 364 16.44 -9.92 -21.41
N GLN A 365 17.10 -8.80 -21.09
CA GLN A 365 16.56 -7.77 -20.19
C GLN A 365 15.29 -7.09 -20.76
N GLN A 366 15.21 -6.91 -22.08
CA GLN A 366 14.01 -6.36 -22.74
C GLN A 366 12.87 -7.39 -22.70
N ARG A 367 13.16 -8.67 -23.00
CA ARG A 367 12.18 -9.77 -22.89
C ARG A 367 11.65 -9.95 -21.46
N GLN A 368 12.52 -9.88 -20.45
CA GLN A 368 12.14 -9.90 -19.03
C GLN A 368 11.18 -8.76 -18.68
N ARG A 369 11.53 -7.51 -19.02
CA ARG A 369 10.69 -6.34 -18.75
C ARG A 369 9.36 -6.42 -19.49
N ALA A 370 9.36 -6.80 -20.76
CA ALA A 370 8.15 -6.93 -21.55
C ALA A 370 7.22 -8.04 -21.01
N ALA A 371 7.78 -9.17 -20.56
CA ALA A 371 7.02 -10.22 -19.90
C ALA A 371 6.42 -9.77 -18.55
N GLN A 372 7.15 -8.98 -17.75
CA GLN A 372 6.65 -8.39 -16.51
C GLN A 372 5.52 -7.39 -16.77
N ASP A 373 5.72 -6.45 -17.69
CA ASP A 373 4.75 -5.42 -18.04
C ASP A 373 3.48 -6.03 -18.67
N LEU A 374 3.58 -7.05 -19.53
CA LEU A 374 2.42 -7.73 -20.11
C LEU A 374 1.64 -8.60 -19.11
N LEU A 375 2.30 -9.22 -18.14
CA LEU A 375 1.62 -9.92 -17.04
C LEU A 375 0.94 -8.95 -16.06
N LEU A 376 1.47 -7.73 -15.92
CA LEU A 376 0.81 -6.66 -15.18
C LEU A 376 -0.36 -6.06 -15.99
N ALA A 377 -0.24 -6.02 -17.32
CA ALA A 377 -1.31 -5.59 -18.22
C ALA A 377 -2.51 -6.54 -18.16
N GLU A 378 -2.27 -7.85 -18.28
CA GLU A 378 -3.30 -8.89 -18.19
C GLU A 378 -4.07 -8.80 -16.87
N GLN A 379 -3.37 -8.76 -15.74
CA GLN A 379 -3.99 -8.60 -14.42
C GLN A 379 -4.78 -7.30 -14.27
N SER A 380 -4.36 -6.20 -14.90
CA SER A 380 -5.04 -4.91 -14.78
C SER A 380 -6.30 -4.83 -15.65
N ILE A 381 -6.29 -5.47 -16.82
CA ILE A 381 -7.50 -5.62 -17.63
C ILE A 381 -8.46 -6.64 -16.98
N ASP A 382 -7.96 -7.71 -16.33
CA ASP A 382 -8.79 -8.64 -15.55
C ASP A 382 -9.48 -7.95 -14.35
N LYS A 383 -8.76 -7.05 -13.63
CA LYS A 383 -9.34 -6.16 -12.61
C LYS A 383 -10.44 -5.27 -13.19
N ALA A 384 -10.20 -4.64 -14.34
CA ALA A 384 -11.19 -3.80 -15.02
C ALA A 384 -12.42 -4.63 -15.44
N LEU A 385 -12.20 -5.82 -16.01
CA LEU A 385 -13.26 -6.75 -16.40
C LEU A 385 -14.09 -7.20 -15.20
N SER A 386 -13.44 -7.48 -14.07
CA SER A 386 -14.11 -7.85 -12.82
C SER A 386 -15.01 -6.74 -12.28
N LEU A 387 -14.71 -5.46 -12.54
CA LEU A 387 -15.62 -4.35 -12.24
C LEU A 387 -16.76 -4.27 -13.28
N ALA A 388 -16.41 -4.25 -14.57
CA ALA A 388 -17.37 -4.07 -15.66
C ALA A 388 -18.44 -5.18 -15.76
N THR A 389 -18.09 -6.41 -15.38
CA THR A 389 -18.97 -7.59 -15.42
C THR A 389 -19.51 -8.02 -14.05
N ASP A 390 -19.07 -7.36 -12.96
CA ASP A 390 -19.32 -7.77 -11.56
C ASP A 390 -18.99 -9.25 -11.30
N SER A 391 -17.76 -9.65 -11.62
CA SER A 391 -17.32 -11.05 -11.56
C SER A 391 -17.54 -11.65 -10.16
N PRO A 392 -18.17 -12.83 -10.04
CA PRO A 392 -18.44 -13.48 -8.75
C PRO A 392 -17.20 -14.05 -8.06
N SER A 393 -16.00 -13.74 -8.56
CA SER A 393 -14.70 -14.13 -8.00
C SER A 393 -14.06 -12.95 -7.24
N PRO A 394 -14.08 -12.95 -5.89
CA PRO A 394 -13.45 -11.89 -5.10
C PRO A 394 -11.94 -11.78 -5.31
N ALA A 395 -11.31 -12.80 -5.90
CA ALA A 395 -9.88 -12.80 -6.19
C ALA A 395 -9.48 -11.87 -7.36
N GLN A 396 -10.42 -11.52 -8.25
CA GLN A 396 -10.17 -10.68 -9.44
C GLN A 396 -10.52 -9.20 -9.20
N ASN A 397 -11.51 -8.93 -8.35
CA ASN A 397 -11.95 -7.58 -8.05
C ASN A 397 -10.82 -6.76 -7.38
N PRO A 398 -10.47 -5.56 -7.91
CA PRO A 398 -9.32 -4.79 -7.43
C PRO A 398 -9.44 -4.37 -5.96
N TRP A 399 -10.65 -4.11 -5.45
CA TRP A 399 -10.88 -3.62 -4.10
C TRP A 399 -10.67 -4.70 -3.03
N PHE A 400 -11.06 -5.95 -3.31
CA PHE A 400 -10.82 -7.08 -2.41
C PHE A 400 -9.32 -7.39 -2.20
N ARG A 401 -8.45 -6.90 -3.08
CA ARG A 401 -6.99 -6.98 -2.92
C ARG A 401 -6.38 -5.79 -2.15
N SER A 402 -7.08 -4.66 -2.03
CA SER A 402 -6.53 -3.40 -1.54
C SER A 402 -7.25 -2.77 -0.34
N LEU A 403 -8.47 -3.21 0.00
CA LEU A 403 -9.29 -2.68 1.10
C LEU A 403 -9.78 -3.79 2.06
N PRO A 404 -10.01 -3.47 3.34
CA PRO A 404 -10.87 -4.27 4.22
C PRO A 404 -12.27 -4.44 3.61
N VAL A 405 -12.92 -5.58 3.86
CA VAL A 405 -14.21 -5.95 3.24
C VAL A 405 -15.30 -4.92 3.57
N GLU A 406 -15.23 -4.32 4.75
CA GLU A 406 -16.13 -3.29 5.27
C GLU A 406 -16.02 -1.96 4.53
N LEU A 407 -14.93 -1.72 3.78
CA LEU A 407 -14.69 -0.48 3.04
C LEU A 407 -14.88 -0.60 1.54
N ILE A 408 -15.12 -1.82 1.02
CA ILE A 408 -15.26 -2.07 -0.42
C ILE A 408 -16.49 -1.34 -0.96
N PRO A 409 -16.35 -0.47 -1.98
CA PRO A 409 -17.50 0.16 -2.61
C PRO A 409 -18.38 -0.89 -3.31
N PRO A 410 -19.72 -0.78 -3.23
CA PRO A 410 -20.62 -1.63 -4.01
C PRO A 410 -20.36 -1.45 -5.50
N ASN A 411 -20.70 -2.46 -6.28
CA ASN A 411 -20.58 -2.48 -7.73
C ASN A 411 -21.90 -2.96 -8.36
N LYS A 412 -22.14 -2.59 -9.62
CA LYS A 412 -23.24 -3.12 -10.43
C LYS A 412 -22.81 -3.16 -11.89
N ALA A 413 -22.97 -4.31 -12.56
CA ALA A 413 -22.68 -4.42 -14.00
C ALA A 413 -23.51 -3.42 -14.87
N THR A 414 -24.68 -3.00 -14.38
CA THR A 414 -25.54 -1.98 -15.03
C THR A 414 -24.96 -0.57 -15.02
N TRP A 415 -23.82 -0.33 -14.35
CA TRP A 415 -23.08 0.94 -14.42
C TRP A 415 -22.12 1.01 -15.62
N PHE A 416 -22.05 -0.05 -16.43
CA PHE A 416 -21.17 -0.19 -17.60
C PHE A 416 -21.96 -0.62 -18.85
N SER A 417 -21.75 0.07 -19.97
CA SER A 417 -22.40 -0.28 -21.24
C SER A 417 -21.86 -1.60 -21.80
N ASP A 418 -22.59 -2.20 -22.74
CA ASP A 418 -22.12 -3.38 -23.45
C ASP A 418 -20.86 -3.08 -24.28
N ALA A 419 -20.75 -1.88 -24.87
CA ALA A 419 -19.54 -1.43 -25.56
C ALA A 419 -18.33 -1.28 -24.63
N GLU A 420 -18.51 -0.80 -23.39
CA GLU A 420 -17.43 -0.69 -22.40
C GLU A 420 -16.95 -2.08 -21.93
N ARG A 421 -17.89 -3.02 -21.74
CA ARG A 421 -17.59 -4.44 -21.48
C ARG A 421 -16.88 -5.08 -22.69
N ALA A 422 -17.34 -4.82 -23.91
CA ALA A 422 -16.75 -5.31 -25.16
C ALA A 422 -15.30 -4.81 -25.34
N GLN A 423 -15.05 -3.52 -25.13
CA GLN A 423 -13.72 -2.91 -25.18
C GLN A 423 -12.77 -3.56 -24.16
N THR A 424 -13.27 -3.85 -22.96
CA THR A 424 -12.49 -4.52 -21.91
C THR A 424 -12.12 -5.96 -22.32
N TRP A 425 -13.06 -6.73 -22.87
CA TRP A 425 -12.79 -8.07 -23.44
C TRP A 425 -11.79 -8.03 -24.61
N TYR A 426 -11.93 -7.08 -25.53
CA TYR A 426 -10.98 -6.92 -26.65
C TYR A 426 -9.56 -6.60 -26.17
N ALA A 427 -9.41 -5.68 -25.21
CA ALA A 427 -8.10 -5.36 -24.64
C ALA A 427 -7.44 -6.60 -24.00
N LEU A 428 -8.21 -7.41 -23.26
CA LEU A 428 -7.73 -8.66 -22.68
C LEU A 428 -7.29 -9.66 -23.77
N GLY A 429 -8.08 -9.77 -24.84
CA GLY A 429 -7.76 -10.62 -26.00
C GLY A 429 -6.46 -10.22 -26.70
N ILE A 430 -6.20 -8.91 -26.86
CA ILE A 430 -4.94 -8.41 -27.42
C ILE A 430 -3.75 -8.82 -26.54
N VAL A 431 -3.83 -8.63 -25.22
CA VAL A 431 -2.75 -9.00 -24.30
C VAL A 431 -2.53 -10.51 -24.24
N HIS A 432 -3.60 -11.32 -24.24
CA HIS A 432 -3.49 -12.77 -24.37
C HIS A 432 -2.82 -13.19 -25.70
N CYS A 433 -3.11 -12.53 -26.82
CA CYS A 433 -2.41 -12.75 -28.10
C CYS A 433 -0.90 -12.46 -27.99
N SER A 434 -0.50 -11.33 -27.39
CA SER A 434 0.91 -10.97 -27.21
C SER A 434 1.66 -11.88 -26.22
N LEU A 435 0.94 -12.52 -25.29
CA LEU A 435 1.45 -13.54 -24.35
C LEU A 435 1.44 -14.97 -24.92
N GLY A 436 0.93 -15.18 -26.14
CA GLY A 436 0.82 -16.51 -26.75
C GLY A 436 -0.22 -17.43 -26.08
N GLU A 437 -1.35 -16.86 -25.66
CA GLU A 437 -2.55 -17.53 -25.12
C GLU A 437 -3.72 -17.47 -26.11
N TYR A 438 -3.53 -17.94 -27.35
CA TYR A 438 -4.50 -17.75 -28.42
C TYR A 438 -5.89 -18.33 -28.13
N LEU A 439 -5.99 -19.39 -27.30
CA LEU A 439 -7.27 -19.93 -26.84
C LEU A 439 -8.05 -18.96 -25.95
N PHE A 440 -7.37 -18.29 -24.99
CA PHE A 440 -8.02 -17.27 -24.17
C PHE A 440 -8.28 -15.99 -24.98
N ALA A 441 -7.37 -15.61 -25.88
CA ALA A 441 -7.56 -14.49 -26.79
C ALA A 441 -8.81 -14.67 -27.67
N ALA A 442 -8.96 -15.84 -28.30
CA ALA A 442 -10.12 -16.18 -29.12
C ALA A 442 -11.43 -16.08 -28.33
N GLY A 443 -11.49 -16.67 -27.13
CA GLY A 443 -12.67 -16.57 -26.26
C GLY A 443 -12.95 -15.15 -25.75
N ALA A 444 -11.93 -14.31 -25.61
CA ALA A 444 -12.10 -12.90 -25.25
C ALA A 444 -12.65 -12.08 -26.43
N PHE A 445 -12.12 -12.28 -27.65
CA PHE A 445 -12.64 -11.62 -28.86
C PHE A 445 -14.05 -12.06 -29.23
N GLU A 446 -14.40 -13.35 -29.06
CA GLU A 446 -15.77 -13.85 -29.25
C GLU A 446 -16.78 -13.13 -28.33
N ARG A 447 -16.43 -12.94 -27.04
CA ARG A 447 -17.24 -12.18 -26.09
C ARG A 447 -17.30 -10.69 -26.43
N ALA A 448 -16.21 -10.11 -26.93
CA ALA A 448 -16.19 -8.73 -27.40
C ALA A 448 -17.13 -8.53 -28.60
N LEU A 449 -17.04 -9.39 -29.62
CA LEU A 449 -17.91 -9.36 -30.81
C LEU A 449 -19.39 -9.51 -30.44
N GLY A 450 -19.72 -10.40 -29.49
CA GLY A 450 -21.09 -10.56 -28.98
C GLY A 450 -21.66 -9.36 -28.20
N MET A 451 -20.83 -8.36 -27.87
CA MET A 451 -21.21 -7.17 -27.10
C MET A 451 -20.97 -5.84 -27.87
N TRP A 452 -20.22 -5.84 -28.97
CA TRP A 452 -19.83 -4.62 -29.71
C TRP A 452 -20.96 -4.02 -30.57
N GLY A 453 -22.05 -4.75 -30.78
CA GLY A 453 -23.17 -4.30 -31.60
C GLY A 453 -22.81 -4.13 -33.08
N SER A 454 -23.40 -3.13 -33.73
CA SER A 454 -23.20 -2.80 -35.15
C SER A 454 -22.18 -1.67 -35.39
N ASP A 455 -21.41 -1.31 -34.36
CA ASP A 455 -20.71 -0.02 -34.30
C ASP A 455 -19.28 -0.06 -34.84
N GLU A 456 -18.67 1.13 -35.00
CA GLU A 456 -17.31 1.26 -35.51
C GLU A 456 -16.30 0.53 -34.59
N GLY A 457 -15.70 -0.55 -35.10
CA GLY A 457 -14.72 -1.35 -34.37
C GLY A 457 -14.84 -2.85 -34.56
N VAL A 458 -16.01 -3.37 -34.95
CA VAL A 458 -16.26 -4.81 -35.19
C VAL A 458 -15.21 -5.43 -36.13
N GLU A 459 -14.81 -4.72 -37.19
CA GLU A 459 -13.73 -5.15 -38.10
C GLU A 459 -12.38 -5.31 -37.38
N LYS A 460 -12.00 -4.33 -36.54
CA LYS A 460 -10.73 -4.33 -35.78
C LYS A 460 -10.68 -5.53 -34.81
N VAL A 461 -11.81 -5.85 -34.16
CA VAL A 461 -11.96 -7.04 -33.31
C VAL A 461 -11.92 -8.33 -34.14
N SER A 462 -12.56 -8.36 -35.31
CA SER A 462 -12.60 -9.52 -36.21
C SER A 462 -11.21 -9.87 -36.77
N VAL A 463 -10.42 -8.87 -37.18
CA VAL A 463 -9.03 -9.07 -37.62
C VAL A 463 -8.16 -9.60 -36.47
N ALA A 464 -8.36 -9.11 -35.24
CA ALA A 464 -7.66 -9.63 -34.06
C ALA A 464 -8.08 -11.07 -33.71
N PHE A 465 -9.35 -11.42 -33.91
CA PHE A 465 -9.89 -12.77 -33.74
C PHE A 465 -9.30 -13.75 -34.76
N GLU A 466 -9.11 -13.34 -36.02
CA GLU A 466 -8.43 -14.16 -37.02
C GLU A 466 -6.92 -14.29 -36.76
N LYS A 467 -6.22 -13.27 -36.21
CA LYS A 467 -4.85 -13.43 -35.67
C LYS A 467 -4.81 -14.53 -34.60
N ALA A 468 -5.81 -14.57 -33.71
CA ALA A 468 -5.91 -15.61 -32.69
C ALA A 468 -6.21 -17.00 -33.28
N ARG A 469 -7.14 -17.11 -34.23
CA ARG A 469 -7.46 -18.37 -34.93
C ARG A 469 -6.26 -18.95 -35.66
N ALA A 470 -5.50 -18.11 -36.39
CA ALA A 470 -4.25 -18.53 -37.02
C ALA A 470 -3.21 -19.01 -35.99
N GLY A 471 -3.12 -18.35 -34.83
CA GLY A 471 -2.26 -18.78 -33.71
C GLY A 471 -2.63 -20.17 -33.17
N ILE A 472 -3.93 -20.46 -33.02
CA ILE A 472 -4.47 -21.76 -32.58
C ILE A 472 -4.18 -22.85 -33.62
N GLU A 473 -4.44 -22.61 -34.91
CA GLU A 473 -4.20 -23.62 -35.96
C GLU A 473 -2.70 -23.93 -36.08
N SER A 474 -1.84 -22.92 -35.94
CA SER A 474 -0.38 -23.10 -35.82
C SER A 474 0.03 -23.92 -34.58
N ASP A 475 -0.79 -23.97 -33.52
CA ASP A 475 -0.57 -24.82 -32.34
C ASP A 475 -1.29 -26.18 -32.40
N ARG A 476 -2.07 -26.49 -33.44
CA ARG A 476 -3.00 -27.65 -33.44
C ARG A 476 -2.33 -28.98 -33.11
N GLU A 477 -1.14 -29.25 -33.66
CA GLU A 477 -0.36 -30.45 -33.28
C GLU A 477 0.16 -30.39 -31.85
N GLY A 478 0.65 -29.24 -31.39
CA GLY A 478 1.14 -29.03 -30.02
C GLY A 478 0.03 -29.17 -28.98
N MET A 479 -1.19 -28.75 -29.31
CA MET A 479 -2.40 -28.95 -28.51
C MET A 479 -2.82 -30.43 -28.48
N PHE A 480 -2.86 -31.10 -29.63
CA PHE A 480 -3.22 -32.52 -29.71
C PHE A 480 -2.23 -33.43 -28.96
N LYS A 481 -0.93 -33.12 -29.05
CA LYS A 481 0.14 -33.78 -28.28
C LYS A 481 0.19 -33.33 -26.81
N GLY A 482 -0.65 -32.38 -26.40
CA GLY A 482 -0.76 -31.90 -25.02
C GLY A 482 0.42 -31.05 -24.54
N HIS A 483 1.28 -30.55 -25.42
CA HIS A 483 2.37 -29.62 -25.10
C HIS A 483 1.85 -28.20 -24.91
N VAL A 484 0.89 -27.77 -25.74
CA VAL A 484 0.17 -26.50 -25.62
C VAL A 484 -1.15 -26.77 -24.89
N LYS A 485 -1.42 -26.01 -23.82
CA LYS A 485 -2.64 -26.10 -23.00
C LYS A 485 -2.98 -24.70 -22.46
N PRO A 486 -4.26 -24.36 -22.21
CA PRO A 486 -4.64 -23.10 -21.58
C PRO A 486 -3.72 -22.70 -20.41
N GLY A 487 -3.26 -21.45 -20.39
CA GLY A 487 -2.29 -20.98 -19.41
C GLY A 487 -0.82 -21.32 -19.73
N SER A 488 -0.48 -21.86 -20.91
CA SER A 488 0.92 -22.12 -21.29
C SER A 488 1.70 -20.85 -21.66
N GLY A 489 1.08 -19.87 -22.31
CA GLY A 489 1.64 -18.54 -22.56
C GLY A 489 1.94 -17.77 -21.27
N LEU A 490 0.97 -17.68 -20.37
CA LEU A 490 1.12 -17.10 -19.02
C LEU A 490 2.28 -17.76 -18.25
N ARG A 491 2.39 -19.09 -18.29
CA ARG A 491 3.49 -19.83 -17.65
C ARG A 491 4.85 -19.64 -18.34
N ARG A 492 4.88 -19.40 -19.66
CA ARG A 492 6.12 -19.01 -20.39
C ARG A 492 6.54 -17.59 -20.00
N ALA A 493 5.65 -16.62 -20.11
CA ALA A 493 5.90 -15.23 -19.70
C ALA A 493 6.32 -15.14 -18.22
N ALA A 494 5.65 -15.86 -17.31
CA ALA A 494 5.99 -15.88 -15.89
C ALA A 494 7.32 -16.59 -15.58
N ARG A 495 7.87 -17.37 -16.53
CA ARG A 495 9.24 -17.90 -16.46
C ARG A 495 10.24 -16.85 -16.97
N VAL A 496 9.98 -16.24 -18.13
CA VAL A 496 10.83 -15.18 -18.72
C VAL A 496 10.96 -14.00 -17.75
N ALA A 497 9.85 -13.53 -17.17
CA ALA A 497 9.79 -12.48 -16.15
C ALA A 497 10.56 -12.77 -14.84
N ARG A 498 11.06 -14.01 -14.66
CA ARG A 498 11.80 -14.49 -13.49
C ARG A 498 13.17 -15.09 -13.85
N MET A 499 13.63 -14.96 -15.09
CA MET A 499 15.02 -15.29 -15.43
C MET A 499 15.96 -14.33 -14.69
N ASN A 500 17.05 -14.86 -14.14
CA ASN A 500 18.16 -14.01 -13.73
C ASN A 500 18.84 -13.43 -14.98
N VAL A 501 19.54 -12.31 -14.84
CA VAL A 501 20.38 -11.73 -15.91
C VAL A 501 21.82 -12.25 -15.83
N ASP A 502 22.22 -12.79 -14.68
CA ASP A 502 23.57 -13.25 -14.38
C ASP A 502 23.74 -14.75 -14.69
N GLU A 503 23.73 -15.12 -15.99
CA GLU A 503 24.22 -16.39 -16.52
C GLU A 503 24.69 -16.24 -17.99
#